data_AF-E9RUW6-F1
#
_entry.id   AF-E9RUW6-F1
#
_cell.length_a   1.000
_cell.length_b   1.000
_cell.length_c   1.000
_cell.angle_alpha   90.00
_cell.angle_beta   90.00
_cell.angle_gamma   90.00
#
_symmetry.space_group_name_H-M   'P 1'
#
loop_
_entity.id
_entity.type
_entity.pdbx_description
1 polymer ?
#
loop_
_entity_poly.entity_id
_entity_poly.type
_entity_poly.pdbx_seq_one_letter_code
_entity_poly.pdbx_strand_id
1 'polypeptide(L)'
;MAASFCQLEKANDKIEGKRGNRMEVKKKTKKGIFHIVFSRTALVFLLLIFQVVLLFEMFTSLVKYAPVMYLLLLILGSAVVIYIINRKENPAFKMSWILFVMAIPIVGMLFYLFTRVQIGTRFIGKRLQDLSLETKPYMEQDEEIIEDLRVSKPANANLAHYMSRQAGYPIKRNTSVKYFPLGEDKFEQLKTELRQAKKFIFMEYFIVEQGIMWDSILEILEEKVKEGVEVRFMYDGMCCIALLPYHYPETLQEKGIKCKMFSPIKPILSTHQNNRDHRKICVIDGHTAFTGGINLADEYINQKERFGHWKDTAVMIKGDAVQNFTIMFLQMWNVTEHQKEDYEKYLTPVQEELHRELGYVLPYGDSPFDNENIGEQVYLHILNHAKKYVHIMTPYLILDNEMVTNLTYAAKSGIEVIIIMPHIPDKWYAFAVAKTYYEELIEAGVQIYEYTPGFVHAKVFVSDDDTATVGTINLDYRSLYLHFECGTFIYNNPVVWNIEKDFQETLKKCQKVSVMDLRTRGTVMTVAGRVLRLIAPLM
;
A
#
# COMPACT_ATOMS: atom_id res chain seq x y z
N MET A 1 -78.11 -79.50 41.38
CA MET A 1 -77.08 -79.21 42.40
C MET A 1 -75.69 -79.43 41.81
N ALA A 2 -75.25 -78.56 40.87
CA ALA A 2 -73.90 -78.60 40.29
C ALA A 2 -73.47 -77.24 39.67
N ALA A 3 -74.25 -76.17 39.86
CA ALA A 3 -73.97 -74.84 39.29
C ALA A 3 -73.52 -73.79 40.33
N SER A 4 -73.56 -74.11 41.63
CA SER A 4 -73.25 -73.14 42.69
C SER A 4 -71.85 -73.28 43.30
N PHE A 5 -71.10 -74.37 43.00
CA PHE A 5 -69.74 -74.56 43.51
C PHE A 5 -68.64 -74.04 42.57
N CYS A 6 -68.92 -73.89 41.27
CA CYS A 6 -67.94 -73.38 40.29
C CYS A 6 -67.75 -71.84 40.34
N GLN A 7 -68.65 -71.11 41.02
CA GLN A 7 -68.55 -69.65 41.12
C GLN A 7 -67.71 -69.14 42.31
N LEU A 8 -67.54 -69.95 43.36
CA LEU A 8 -66.75 -69.57 44.54
C LEU A 8 -65.24 -69.79 44.33
N GLU A 9 -64.84 -70.84 43.60
CA GLU A 9 -63.43 -71.10 43.29
C GLU A 9 -62.84 -70.08 42.29
N LYS A 10 -63.64 -69.65 41.29
CA LYS A 10 -63.25 -68.62 40.32
C LYS A 10 -63.16 -67.20 40.90
N ALA A 11 -63.76 -66.95 42.07
CA ALA A 11 -63.70 -65.66 42.74
C ALA A 11 -62.43 -65.50 43.59
N ASN A 12 -61.94 -66.57 44.22
CA ASN A 12 -60.73 -66.52 45.05
C ASN A 12 -59.44 -66.43 44.20
N ASP A 13 -59.34 -67.18 43.09
CA ASP A 13 -58.20 -67.10 42.15
C ASP A 13 -58.07 -65.70 41.50
N LYS A 14 -59.19 -65.01 41.28
CA LYS A 14 -59.20 -63.64 40.72
C LYS A 14 -58.73 -62.58 41.72
N ILE A 15 -58.79 -62.83 43.03
CA ILE A 15 -58.40 -61.89 44.07
C ILE A 15 -56.92 -62.07 44.43
N GLU A 16 -56.41 -63.30 44.49
CA GLU A 16 -54.98 -63.56 44.70
C GLU A 16 -54.13 -63.20 43.47
N GLY A 17 -54.58 -63.51 42.26
CA GLY A 17 -53.91 -63.10 41.01
C GLY A 17 -53.84 -61.57 40.82
N LYS A 18 -54.85 -60.81 41.29
CA LYS A 18 -54.81 -59.33 41.27
C LYS A 18 -53.89 -58.74 42.32
N ARG A 19 -53.71 -59.37 43.49
CA ARG A 19 -52.78 -58.90 44.54
C ARG A 19 -51.32 -59.20 44.21
N GLY A 20 -51.03 -60.38 43.65
CA GLY A 20 -49.70 -60.75 43.16
C GLY A 20 -49.23 -59.83 42.04
N ASN A 21 -50.07 -59.61 41.03
CA ASN A 21 -49.74 -58.77 39.87
C ASN A 21 -49.57 -57.28 40.24
N ARG A 22 -50.32 -56.74 41.22
CA ARG A 22 -50.13 -55.35 41.71
C ARG A 22 -48.82 -55.15 42.48
N MET A 23 -48.37 -56.15 43.25
CA MET A 23 -47.08 -56.11 43.95
C MET A 23 -45.91 -56.31 42.99
N GLU A 24 -46.06 -57.16 41.98
CA GLU A 24 -45.03 -57.42 40.97
C GLU A 24 -44.84 -56.23 40.03
N VAL A 25 -45.94 -55.58 39.60
CA VAL A 25 -45.90 -54.32 38.85
C VAL A 25 -45.24 -53.22 39.68
N LYS A 26 -45.63 -53.00 40.94
CA LYS A 26 -44.97 -52.00 41.81
C LYS A 26 -43.47 -52.28 42.04
N LYS A 27 -43.05 -53.55 42.13
CA LYS A 27 -41.62 -53.93 42.21
C LYS A 27 -40.87 -53.74 40.89
N LYS A 28 -41.49 -54.06 39.73
CA LYS A 28 -40.91 -53.82 38.40
C LYS A 28 -40.80 -52.32 38.08
N THR A 29 -41.80 -51.51 38.43
CA THR A 29 -41.74 -50.04 38.24
C THR A 29 -40.67 -49.42 39.14
N LYS A 30 -40.54 -49.85 40.40
CA LYS A 30 -39.44 -49.39 41.28
C LYS A 30 -38.06 -49.80 40.77
N LYS A 31 -37.90 -51.03 40.26
CA LYS A 31 -36.63 -51.49 39.66
C LYS A 31 -36.30 -50.80 38.33
N GLY A 32 -37.29 -50.50 37.48
CA GLY A 32 -37.10 -49.76 36.23
C GLY A 32 -36.73 -48.29 36.44
N ILE A 33 -37.36 -47.62 37.42
CA ILE A 33 -37.00 -46.25 37.82
C ILE A 33 -35.59 -46.23 38.44
N PHE A 34 -35.24 -47.22 39.29
CA PHE A 34 -33.87 -47.35 39.80
C PHE A 34 -32.85 -47.59 38.68
N HIS A 35 -33.18 -48.40 37.67
CA HIS A 35 -32.28 -48.66 36.56
C HIS A 35 -32.09 -47.44 35.65
N ILE A 36 -33.09 -46.56 35.54
CA ILE A 36 -33.01 -45.28 34.84
C ILE A 36 -32.19 -44.28 35.66
N VAL A 37 -32.42 -44.15 36.97
CA VAL A 37 -31.66 -43.25 37.85
C VAL A 37 -30.16 -43.64 37.95
N PHE A 38 -29.85 -44.94 37.86
CA PHE A 38 -28.48 -45.46 37.80
C PHE A 38 -28.02 -45.83 36.37
N SER A 39 -28.76 -45.39 35.35
CA SER A 39 -28.32 -45.57 33.96
C SER A 39 -27.26 -44.53 33.61
N ARG A 40 -26.41 -44.89 32.64
CA ARG A 40 -25.44 -43.95 32.05
C ARG A 40 -26.13 -42.67 31.55
N THR A 41 -27.39 -42.74 31.11
CA THR A 41 -28.12 -41.56 30.62
C THR A 41 -28.54 -40.62 31.74
N ALA A 42 -29.00 -41.09 32.89
CA ALA A 42 -29.30 -40.21 34.04
C ALA A 42 -28.04 -39.54 34.59
N LEU A 43 -26.90 -40.24 34.60
CA LEU A 43 -25.61 -39.65 34.97
C LEU A 43 -25.22 -38.52 34.00
N VAL A 44 -25.37 -38.72 32.68
CA VAL A 44 -25.11 -37.68 31.67
C VAL A 44 -26.02 -36.47 31.86
N PHE A 45 -27.32 -36.68 32.12
CA PHE A 45 -28.25 -35.57 32.41
C PHE A 45 -27.86 -34.81 33.68
N LEU A 46 -27.44 -35.50 34.74
CA LEU A 46 -26.99 -34.86 35.97
C LEU A 46 -25.70 -34.07 35.78
N LEU A 47 -24.76 -34.59 35.00
CA LEU A 47 -23.53 -33.88 34.62
C LEU A 47 -23.82 -32.65 33.75
N LEU A 48 -24.79 -32.72 32.84
CA LEU A 48 -25.24 -31.57 32.04
C LEU A 48 -25.88 -30.49 32.92
N ILE A 49 -26.74 -30.87 33.87
CA ILE A 49 -27.34 -29.92 34.83
C ILE A 49 -26.25 -29.29 35.68
N PHE A 50 -25.31 -30.08 36.19
CA PHE A 50 -24.16 -29.59 36.94
C PHE A 50 -23.32 -28.62 36.10
N GLN A 51 -23.06 -28.93 34.83
CA GLN A 51 -22.36 -28.04 33.91
C GLN A 51 -23.10 -26.72 33.70
N VAL A 52 -24.43 -26.74 33.54
CA VAL A 52 -25.25 -25.53 33.40
C VAL A 52 -25.20 -24.68 34.68
N VAL A 53 -25.31 -25.31 35.85
CA VAL A 53 -25.19 -24.60 37.15
C VAL A 53 -23.80 -23.98 37.29
N LEU A 54 -22.75 -24.73 36.97
CA LEU A 54 -21.37 -24.24 37.03
C LEU A 54 -21.15 -23.07 36.06
N LEU A 55 -21.66 -23.15 34.83
CA LEU A 55 -21.59 -22.04 33.86
C LEU A 55 -22.36 -20.81 34.36
N PHE A 56 -23.51 -21.01 35.00
CA PHE A 56 -24.31 -19.92 35.58
C PHE A 56 -23.62 -19.27 36.78
N GLU A 57 -23.03 -20.05 37.68
CA GLU A 57 -22.23 -19.53 38.80
C GLU A 57 -20.97 -18.80 38.32
N MET A 58 -20.27 -19.35 37.32
CA MET A 58 -19.14 -18.66 36.68
C MET A 58 -19.57 -17.33 36.07
N PHE A 59 -20.69 -17.30 35.33
CA PHE A 59 -21.21 -16.09 34.72
C PHE A 59 -21.59 -15.04 35.77
N THR A 60 -22.36 -15.42 36.80
CA THR A 60 -22.75 -14.51 37.88
C THR A 60 -21.56 -14.01 38.70
N SER A 61 -20.52 -14.83 38.87
CA SER A 61 -19.25 -14.42 39.46
C SER A 61 -18.53 -13.39 38.58
N LEU A 62 -18.40 -13.64 37.27
CA LEU A 62 -17.78 -12.71 36.32
C LEU A 62 -18.50 -11.36 36.27
N VAL A 63 -19.83 -11.34 36.33
CA VAL A 63 -20.63 -10.11 36.36
C VAL A 63 -20.30 -9.23 37.57
N LYS A 64 -19.95 -9.82 38.73
CA LYS A 64 -19.52 -9.03 39.91
C LYS A 64 -18.23 -8.26 39.67
N TYR A 65 -17.33 -8.80 38.84
CA TYR A 65 -16.07 -8.16 38.48
C TYR A 65 -16.18 -7.21 37.27
N ALA A 66 -17.30 -7.24 36.54
CA ALA A 66 -17.49 -6.43 35.34
C ALA A 66 -17.26 -4.91 35.57
N PRO A 67 -17.72 -4.28 36.68
CA PRO A 67 -17.45 -2.86 36.92
C PRO A 67 -15.96 -2.55 37.11
N VAL A 68 -15.23 -3.43 37.80
CA VAL A 68 -13.78 -3.28 38.03
C VAL A 68 -13.03 -3.48 36.70
N MET A 69 -13.39 -4.51 35.93
CA MET A 69 -12.83 -4.73 34.60
C MET A 69 -13.10 -3.55 33.66
N TYR A 70 -14.32 -3.00 33.69
CA TYR A 70 -14.68 -1.83 32.91
C TYR A 70 -13.86 -0.59 33.31
N LEU A 71 -13.70 -0.34 34.61
CA LEU A 71 -12.86 0.75 35.12
C LEU A 71 -11.39 0.58 34.68
N LEU A 72 -10.84 -0.64 34.79
CA LEU A 72 -9.48 -0.94 34.34
C LEU A 72 -9.31 -0.71 32.83
N LEU A 73 -10.28 -1.15 32.01
CA LEU A 73 -10.27 -0.91 30.57
C LEU A 73 -10.39 0.57 30.23
N LEU A 74 -11.18 1.34 30.98
CA LEU A 74 -11.29 2.78 30.80
C LEU A 74 -9.98 3.49 31.14
N ILE A 75 -9.32 3.13 32.24
CA ILE A 75 -8.01 3.67 32.63
C ILE A 75 -6.95 3.32 31.58
N LEU A 76 -6.86 2.05 31.18
CA LEU A 76 -5.89 1.59 30.19
C LEU A 76 -6.15 2.24 28.81
N GLY A 77 -7.42 2.29 28.38
CA GLY A 77 -7.83 2.94 27.15
C GLY A 77 -7.50 4.43 27.14
N SER A 78 -7.76 5.13 28.24
CA SER A 78 -7.39 6.54 28.40
C SER A 78 -5.88 6.75 28.34
N ALA A 79 -5.10 5.87 28.99
CA ALA A 79 -3.63 5.92 28.93
C ALA A 79 -3.11 5.69 27.50
N VAL A 80 -3.69 4.75 26.75
CA VAL A 80 -3.35 4.51 25.33
C VAL A 80 -3.73 5.71 24.47
N VAL A 81 -4.90 6.32 24.67
CA VAL A 81 -5.32 7.52 23.93
C VAL A 81 -4.40 8.70 24.22
N ILE A 82 -4.08 8.98 25.49
CA ILE A 82 -3.12 10.02 25.88
C ILE A 82 -1.76 9.76 25.23
N TYR A 83 -1.32 8.50 25.24
CA TYR A 83 -0.09 8.11 24.55
C TYR A 83 -0.15 8.41 23.05
N ILE A 84 -1.23 8.03 22.35
CA ILE A 84 -1.41 8.29 20.92
C ILE A 84 -1.34 9.80 20.61
N ILE A 85 -2.05 10.63 21.38
CA ILE A 85 -2.11 12.09 21.15
C ILE A 85 -0.71 12.73 21.21
N ASN A 86 0.12 12.29 22.16
CA ASN A 86 1.43 12.87 22.43
C ASN A 86 2.57 12.30 21.54
N ARG A 87 2.27 11.38 20.61
CA ARG A 87 3.28 10.87 19.67
C ARG A 87 3.58 11.90 18.58
N LYS A 88 4.79 11.86 18.02
CA LYS A 88 5.14 12.61 16.80
C LYS A 88 4.71 11.76 15.60
N GLU A 89 3.52 12.04 15.07
CA GLU A 89 2.91 11.34 13.92
C GLU A 89 1.86 12.26 13.31
N ASN A 90 1.51 12.04 12.04
CA ASN A 90 0.46 12.79 11.38
C ASN A 90 -0.87 12.69 12.18
N PRO A 91 -1.57 13.81 12.42
CA PRO A 91 -2.79 13.84 13.22
C PRO A 91 -3.90 12.89 12.73
N ALA A 92 -4.01 12.65 11.42
CA ALA A 92 -5.03 11.78 10.85
C ALA A 92 -4.87 10.31 11.30
N PHE A 93 -3.63 9.81 11.36
CA PHE A 93 -3.34 8.48 11.91
C PHE A 93 -3.70 8.40 13.39
N LYS A 94 -3.36 9.43 14.17
CA LYS A 94 -3.72 9.49 15.61
C LYS A 94 -5.23 9.40 15.80
N MET A 95 -5.99 10.21 15.06
CA MET A 95 -7.44 10.23 15.15
C MET A 95 -8.06 8.88 14.76
N SER A 96 -7.55 8.25 13.71
CA SER A 96 -8.01 6.92 13.28
C SER A 96 -7.75 5.86 14.36
N TRP A 97 -6.57 5.87 14.98
CA TRP A 97 -6.23 4.95 16.07
C TRP A 97 -7.05 5.21 17.33
N ILE A 98 -7.28 6.47 17.70
CA ILE A 98 -8.14 6.84 18.84
C ILE A 98 -9.56 6.34 18.60
N LEU A 99 -10.12 6.55 17.40
CA LEU A 99 -11.44 6.05 17.04
C LEU A 99 -11.51 4.51 17.15
N PHE A 100 -10.52 3.80 16.62
CA PHE A 100 -10.47 2.34 16.68
C PHE A 100 -10.35 1.80 18.12
N VAL A 101 -9.47 2.40 18.92
CA VAL A 101 -9.31 2.08 20.35
C VAL A 101 -10.59 2.38 21.13
N MET A 102 -11.28 3.48 20.87
CA MET A 102 -12.54 3.79 21.58
C MET A 102 -13.69 2.87 21.15
N ALA A 103 -13.78 2.52 19.88
CA ALA A 103 -14.85 1.67 19.35
C ALA A 103 -14.75 0.22 19.86
N ILE A 104 -13.53 -0.33 19.94
CA ILE A 104 -13.30 -1.72 20.39
C ILE A 104 -12.07 -1.76 21.33
N PRO A 105 -12.18 -1.33 22.59
CA PRO A 105 -11.02 -1.08 23.47
C PRO A 105 -10.01 -2.21 23.59
N ILE A 106 -10.45 -3.43 23.86
CA ILE A 106 -9.52 -4.56 24.05
C ILE A 106 -8.76 -4.84 22.75
N VAL A 107 -9.49 -5.02 21.64
CA VAL A 107 -8.88 -5.36 20.35
C VAL A 107 -8.06 -4.19 19.82
N GLY A 108 -8.58 -2.97 19.89
CA GLY A 108 -7.93 -1.76 19.42
C GLY A 108 -6.62 -1.47 20.15
N MET A 109 -6.60 -1.60 21.49
CA MET A 109 -5.36 -1.41 22.27
C MET A 109 -4.32 -2.49 21.94
N LEU A 110 -4.72 -3.77 21.91
CA LEU A 110 -3.80 -4.86 21.61
C LEU A 110 -3.24 -4.75 20.17
N PHE A 111 -4.09 -4.40 19.21
CA PHE A 111 -3.68 -4.22 17.82
C PHE A 111 -2.81 -2.97 17.65
N TYR A 112 -3.11 -1.88 18.35
CA TYR A 112 -2.23 -0.71 18.40
C TYR A 112 -0.85 -1.09 18.94
N LEU A 113 -0.77 -1.76 20.09
CA LEU A 113 0.51 -2.21 20.64
C LEU A 113 1.26 -3.14 19.67
N PHE A 114 0.55 -4.08 19.05
CA PHE A 114 1.12 -4.99 18.04
C PHE A 114 1.74 -4.21 16.86
N THR A 115 1.01 -3.25 16.29
CA THR A 115 1.50 -2.39 15.20
C THR A 115 2.65 -1.47 15.62
N ARG A 116 2.85 -1.18 16.91
CA ARG A 116 3.97 -0.36 17.41
C ARG A 116 5.21 -1.14 17.81
N VAL A 117 5.06 -2.40 18.22
CA VAL A 117 6.19 -3.26 18.61
C VAL A 117 7.06 -3.56 17.39
N GLN A 118 6.43 -3.86 16.24
CA GLN A 118 7.03 -3.73 14.89
C GLN A 118 8.47 -4.29 14.77
N ILE A 119 8.76 -5.45 15.38
CA ILE A 119 10.15 -5.94 15.51
C ILE A 119 10.81 -6.14 14.14
N GLY A 120 10.11 -6.77 13.18
CA GLY A 120 10.64 -7.03 11.83
C GLY A 120 10.90 -5.77 11.00
N THR A 121 10.04 -4.74 11.10
CA THR A 121 10.23 -3.47 10.36
C THR A 121 11.42 -2.67 10.90
N ARG A 122 11.66 -2.70 12.22
CA ARG A 122 12.81 -2.02 12.82
C ARG A 122 14.16 -2.55 12.34
N PHE A 123 14.26 -3.86 12.10
CA PHE A 123 15.48 -4.44 11.52
C PHE A 123 15.73 -3.94 10.10
N ILE A 124 14.67 -3.88 9.29
CA ILE A 124 14.77 -3.43 7.89
C ILE A 124 15.07 -1.94 7.83
N GLY A 125 14.40 -1.11 8.64
CA GLY A 125 14.70 0.32 8.76
C GLY A 125 16.13 0.58 9.21
N LYS A 126 16.62 -0.13 10.24
CA LYS A 126 18.02 -0.02 10.69
C LYS A 126 18.99 -0.43 9.58
N ARG A 127 18.72 -1.53 8.88
CA ARG A 127 19.58 -1.99 7.79
C ARG A 127 19.62 -0.99 6.63
N LEU A 128 18.48 -0.39 6.28
CA LEU A 128 18.42 0.68 5.27
C LEU A 128 19.20 1.92 5.70
N GLN A 129 19.15 2.28 6.98
CA GLN A 129 19.98 3.36 7.52
C GLN A 129 21.47 3.05 7.41
N ASP A 130 21.88 1.82 7.76
CA ASP A 130 23.28 1.38 7.63
C ASP A 130 23.73 1.40 6.15
N LEU A 131 22.88 0.96 5.23
CA LEU A 131 23.14 0.97 3.78
C LEU A 131 23.19 2.39 3.20
N SER A 132 22.37 3.31 3.72
CA SER A 132 22.43 4.73 3.37
C SER A 132 23.78 5.34 3.78
N LEU A 133 24.29 5.02 4.98
CA LEU A 133 25.63 5.42 5.41
C LEU A 133 26.74 4.80 4.55
N GLU A 134 26.59 3.53 4.16
CA GLU A 134 27.55 2.82 3.31
C GLU A 134 27.63 3.42 1.90
N THR A 135 26.50 3.88 1.36
CA THR A 135 26.40 4.41 -0.01
C THR A 135 26.57 5.92 -0.10
N LYS A 136 26.61 6.63 1.04
CA LYS A 136 26.81 8.08 1.11
C LYS A 136 27.98 8.62 0.27
N PRO A 137 29.17 7.98 0.22
CA PRO A 137 30.28 8.45 -0.62
C PRO A 137 29.95 8.49 -2.12
N TYR A 138 29.00 7.66 -2.56
CA TYR A 138 28.54 7.59 -3.94
C TYR A 138 27.33 8.49 -4.21
N MET A 139 26.91 9.31 -3.25
CA MET A 139 25.72 10.17 -3.36
C MET A 139 26.03 11.60 -2.94
N GLU A 140 27.30 12.01 -3.01
CA GLU A 140 27.72 13.37 -2.70
C GLU A 140 27.18 14.36 -3.73
N GLN A 141 26.75 15.50 -3.22
CA GLN A 141 26.26 16.61 -4.04
C GLN A 141 27.44 17.44 -4.52
N ASP A 142 27.44 17.72 -5.82
CA ASP A 142 28.26 18.78 -6.38
C ASP A 142 27.65 20.14 -6.02
N GLU A 143 28.36 20.91 -5.21
CA GLU A 143 27.91 22.21 -4.72
C GLU A 143 27.86 23.26 -5.85
N GLU A 144 28.65 23.12 -6.92
CA GLU A 144 28.57 24.03 -8.07
C GLU A 144 27.21 23.92 -8.76
N ILE A 145 26.64 22.72 -8.84
CA ILE A 145 25.28 22.50 -9.37
C ILE A 145 24.23 23.23 -8.51
N ILE A 146 24.40 23.22 -7.18
CA ILE A 146 23.48 23.89 -6.26
C ILE A 146 23.59 25.41 -6.39
N GLU A 147 24.79 25.97 -6.49
CA GLU A 147 25.01 27.40 -6.68
C GLU A 147 24.40 27.88 -8.01
N ASP A 148 24.67 27.14 -9.09
CA ASP A 148 24.09 27.41 -10.40
C ASP A 148 22.55 27.36 -10.39
N LEU A 149 21.97 26.37 -9.68
CA LEU A 149 20.53 26.26 -9.50
C LEU A 149 19.97 27.43 -8.68
N ARG A 150 20.73 27.92 -7.70
CA ARG A 150 20.34 29.06 -6.86
C ARG A 150 20.26 30.35 -7.66
N VAL A 151 21.16 30.55 -8.63
CA VAL A 151 21.09 31.68 -9.57
C VAL A 151 19.83 31.62 -10.43
N SER A 152 19.40 30.42 -10.84
CA SER A 152 18.21 30.24 -11.69
C SER A 152 16.88 30.31 -10.92
N LYS A 153 16.71 29.52 -9.86
CA LYS A 153 15.50 29.45 -9.03
C LYS A 153 15.89 29.07 -7.59
N PRO A 154 16.10 30.07 -6.71
CA PRO A 154 16.55 29.84 -5.33
C PRO A 154 15.73 28.80 -4.55
N ALA A 155 14.42 28.78 -4.77
CA ALA A 155 13.53 27.78 -4.18
C ALA A 155 13.94 26.34 -4.53
N ASN A 156 14.25 26.07 -5.80
CA ASN A 156 14.65 24.73 -6.25
C ASN A 156 16.03 24.35 -5.70
N ALA A 157 16.93 25.32 -5.49
CA ALA A 157 18.20 25.08 -4.80
C ALA A 157 18.00 24.70 -3.33
N ASN A 158 17.01 25.30 -2.65
CA ASN A 158 16.66 24.91 -1.28
C ASN A 158 16.11 23.48 -1.22
N LEU A 159 15.23 23.09 -2.16
CA LEU A 159 14.77 21.71 -2.28
C LEU A 159 15.94 20.77 -2.54
N ALA A 160 16.81 21.07 -3.50
CA ALA A 160 17.97 20.24 -3.81
C ALA A 160 18.93 20.09 -2.62
N HIS A 161 19.13 21.16 -1.85
CA HIS A 161 19.92 21.12 -0.62
C HIS A 161 19.26 20.23 0.44
N TYR A 162 17.94 20.35 0.65
CA TYR A 162 17.19 19.48 1.55
C TYR A 162 17.30 18.00 1.12
N MET A 163 17.11 17.71 -0.17
CA MET A 163 17.17 16.36 -0.72
C MET A 163 18.56 15.75 -0.59
N SER A 164 19.62 16.52 -0.84
CA SER A 164 20.98 16.02 -0.66
C SER A 164 21.30 15.77 0.81
N ARG A 165 20.96 16.70 1.72
CA ARG A 165 21.43 16.67 3.11
C ARG A 165 20.57 15.83 4.04
N GLN A 166 19.26 15.78 3.82
CA GLN A 166 18.32 15.03 4.65
C GLN A 166 17.96 13.67 4.02
N ALA A 167 17.70 13.64 2.71
CA ALA A 167 17.27 12.42 2.02
C ALA A 167 18.42 11.61 1.38
N GLY A 168 19.58 12.23 1.17
CA GLY A 168 20.73 11.60 0.53
C GLY A 168 20.64 11.48 -0.99
N TYR A 169 19.82 12.33 -1.65
CA TYR A 169 19.65 12.33 -3.10
C TYR A 169 20.23 13.61 -3.72
N PRO A 170 21.36 13.53 -4.44
CA PRO A 170 21.93 14.69 -5.10
C PRO A 170 21.17 15.02 -6.40
N ILE A 171 21.02 16.31 -6.67
CA ILE A 171 20.53 16.80 -7.96
C ILE A 171 21.66 16.76 -8.99
N LYS A 172 21.33 16.35 -10.22
CA LYS A 172 22.30 16.18 -11.30
C LYS A 172 21.95 17.05 -12.52
N ARG A 173 22.95 17.25 -13.36
CA ARG A 173 22.84 17.82 -14.71
C ARG A 173 23.17 16.75 -15.76
N ASN A 174 23.42 17.15 -17.00
CA ASN A 174 23.90 16.27 -18.09
C ASN A 174 23.03 15.02 -18.25
N THR A 175 21.73 15.19 -18.05
CA THR A 175 20.78 14.10 -17.99
C THR A 175 19.63 14.38 -18.96
N SER A 176 19.56 13.57 -20.00
CA SER A 176 18.42 13.57 -20.92
C SER A 176 17.26 12.77 -20.33
N VAL A 177 16.04 13.26 -20.55
CA VAL A 177 14.81 12.61 -20.10
C VAL A 177 13.86 12.47 -21.28
N LYS A 178 13.39 11.24 -21.52
CA LYS A 178 12.35 10.92 -22.49
C LYS A 178 11.09 10.52 -21.75
N TYR A 179 9.99 11.22 -22.01
CA TYR A 179 8.69 10.95 -21.42
C TYR A 179 7.86 10.00 -22.29
N PHE A 180 7.14 9.09 -21.64
CA PHE A 180 6.21 8.16 -22.27
C PHE A 180 4.80 8.43 -21.73
N PRO A 181 3.88 8.88 -22.59
CA PRO A 181 2.50 9.14 -22.19
C PRO A 181 1.70 7.84 -21.98
N LEU A 182 2.14 6.72 -22.54
CA LEU A 182 1.47 5.42 -22.49
C LEU A 182 2.46 4.28 -22.21
N GLY A 183 1.94 3.18 -21.68
CA GLY A 183 2.76 2.04 -21.29
C GLY A 183 3.25 1.20 -22.45
N GLU A 184 2.51 1.18 -23.56
CA GLU A 184 2.89 0.56 -24.84
C GLU A 184 4.17 1.18 -25.39
N ASP A 185 4.24 2.52 -25.40
CA ASP A 185 5.42 3.26 -25.87
C ASP A 185 6.64 2.98 -24.98
N LYS A 186 6.43 2.97 -23.66
CA LYS A 186 7.49 2.61 -22.69
C LYS A 186 7.93 1.17 -22.87
N PHE A 187 7.01 0.24 -23.12
CA PHE A 187 7.30 -1.18 -23.25
C PHE A 187 8.21 -1.48 -24.45
N GLU A 188 7.91 -0.90 -25.60
CA GLU A 188 8.75 -1.05 -26.79
C GLU A 188 10.15 -0.43 -26.60
N GLN A 189 10.23 0.75 -25.98
CA GLN A 189 11.54 1.34 -25.66
C GLN A 189 12.29 0.49 -24.63
N LEU A 190 11.63 0.00 -23.59
CA LEU A 190 12.26 -0.83 -22.55
C LEU A 190 12.89 -2.07 -23.18
N LYS A 191 12.17 -2.80 -24.03
CA LYS A 191 12.72 -3.96 -24.76
C LYS A 191 13.95 -3.58 -25.58
N THR A 192 13.92 -2.42 -26.23
CA THR A 192 15.03 -1.91 -27.05
C THR A 192 16.27 -1.61 -26.21
N GLU A 193 16.12 -1.00 -25.03
CA GLU A 193 17.24 -0.72 -24.12
C GLU A 193 17.76 -1.99 -23.43
N LEU A 194 16.87 -2.90 -23.02
CA LEU A 194 17.26 -4.17 -22.40
C LEU A 194 18.13 -5.00 -23.36
N ARG A 195 17.79 -5.04 -24.66
CA ARG A 195 18.61 -5.71 -25.69
C ARG A 195 19.97 -5.06 -25.91
N GLN A 196 20.16 -3.81 -25.52
CA GLN A 196 21.45 -3.12 -25.64
C GLN A 196 22.37 -3.36 -24.45
N ALA A 197 21.86 -3.83 -23.31
CA ALA A 197 22.63 -4.04 -22.09
C ALA A 197 23.86 -4.93 -22.31
N LYS A 198 24.97 -4.56 -21.64
CA LYS A 198 26.30 -5.19 -21.75
C LYS A 198 26.93 -5.59 -20.42
N LYS A 199 26.60 -4.93 -19.32
CA LYS A 199 27.21 -5.15 -18.00
C LYS A 199 26.19 -5.70 -17.01
N PHE A 200 25.08 -4.99 -16.80
CA PHE A 200 24.05 -5.39 -15.86
C PHE A 200 22.67 -4.79 -16.16
N ILE A 201 21.63 -5.50 -15.70
CA ILE A 201 20.25 -5.07 -15.70
C ILE A 201 19.70 -5.25 -14.28
N PHE A 202 19.25 -4.17 -13.67
CA PHE A 202 18.60 -4.18 -12.37
C PHE A 202 17.15 -3.76 -12.52
N MET A 203 16.22 -4.55 -11.99
CA MET A 203 14.79 -4.32 -12.15
C MET A 203 14.05 -4.57 -10.84
N GLU A 204 13.22 -3.61 -10.45
CA GLU A 204 12.40 -3.62 -9.24
C GLU A 204 11.01 -3.12 -9.60
N TYR A 205 9.97 -3.92 -9.30
CA TYR A 205 8.59 -3.61 -9.66
C TYR A 205 7.59 -4.05 -8.60
N PHE A 206 6.56 -3.24 -8.39
CA PHE A 206 5.50 -3.53 -7.43
C PHE A 206 4.58 -4.68 -7.87
N ILE A 207 4.12 -4.66 -9.13
CA ILE A 207 3.26 -5.68 -9.74
C ILE A 207 3.99 -6.35 -10.90
N VAL A 208 3.94 -7.68 -10.90
CA VAL A 208 4.41 -8.55 -11.98
C VAL A 208 3.34 -9.62 -12.19
N GLU A 209 2.79 -9.69 -13.40
CA GLU A 209 1.80 -10.70 -13.81
C GLU A 209 2.33 -11.39 -15.07
N GLN A 210 2.22 -12.72 -15.13
CA GLN A 210 2.52 -13.46 -16.35
C GLN A 210 1.58 -13.04 -17.48
N GLY A 211 2.11 -12.95 -18.70
CA GLY A 211 1.40 -12.38 -19.84
C GLY A 211 2.37 -11.84 -20.88
N ILE A 212 1.82 -11.26 -21.94
CA ILE A 212 2.59 -10.79 -23.10
C ILE A 212 3.73 -9.86 -22.67
N MET A 213 3.46 -8.91 -21.77
CA MET A 213 4.43 -7.92 -21.33
C MET A 213 5.61 -8.56 -20.58
N TRP A 214 5.31 -9.35 -19.55
CA TRP A 214 6.35 -9.93 -18.71
C TRP A 214 7.11 -11.04 -19.43
N ASP A 215 6.42 -11.90 -20.18
CA ASP A 215 7.05 -13.02 -20.88
C ASP A 215 8.03 -12.51 -21.96
N SER A 216 7.67 -11.43 -22.68
CA SER A 216 8.57 -10.79 -23.65
C SER A 216 9.81 -10.17 -23.00
N ILE A 217 9.68 -9.60 -21.79
CA ILE A 217 10.82 -9.05 -21.05
C ILE A 217 11.70 -10.19 -20.55
N LEU A 218 11.09 -11.23 -19.98
CA LEU A 218 11.78 -12.38 -19.44
C LEU A 218 12.64 -13.07 -20.51
N GLU A 219 12.13 -13.23 -21.73
CA GLU A 219 12.90 -13.78 -22.86
C GLU A 219 14.18 -12.97 -23.10
N ILE A 220 14.10 -11.64 -23.13
CA ILE A 220 15.26 -10.76 -23.31
C ILE A 220 16.23 -10.89 -22.13
N LEU A 221 15.73 -10.97 -20.90
CA LEU A 221 16.58 -11.15 -19.72
C LEU A 221 17.34 -12.48 -19.77
N GLU A 222 16.69 -13.56 -20.21
CA GLU A 222 17.33 -14.87 -20.41
C GLU A 222 18.42 -14.83 -21.49
N GLU A 223 18.17 -14.14 -22.61
CA GLU A 223 19.19 -13.89 -23.64
C GLU A 223 20.39 -13.14 -23.05
N LYS A 224 20.13 -12.10 -22.25
CA LYS A 224 21.18 -11.26 -21.65
C LYS A 224 22.03 -12.00 -20.64
N VAL A 225 21.41 -12.86 -19.82
CA VAL A 225 22.16 -13.75 -18.93
C VAL A 225 23.10 -14.67 -19.72
N LYS A 226 22.64 -15.23 -20.86
CA LYS A 226 23.50 -16.07 -21.73
C LYS A 226 24.66 -15.29 -22.36
N GLU A 227 24.48 -13.99 -22.61
CA GLU A 227 25.54 -13.07 -23.04
C GLU A 227 26.50 -12.66 -21.91
N GLY A 228 26.24 -13.08 -20.66
CA GLY A 228 27.07 -12.77 -19.50
C GLY A 228 26.70 -11.48 -18.75
N VAL A 229 25.56 -10.87 -19.08
CA VAL A 229 25.03 -9.68 -18.38
C VAL A 229 24.51 -10.09 -17.00
N GLU A 230 24.89 -9.35 -15.95
CA GLU A 230 24.35 -9.58 -14.61
C GLU A 230 22.91 -9.06 -14.53
N VAL A 231 21.94 -9.96 -14.36
CA VAL A 231 20.54 -9.57 -14.19
C VAL A 231 20.10 -9.76 -12.74
N ARG A 232 19.61 -8.68 -12.11
CA ARG A 232 18.97 -8.70 -10.78
C ARG A 232 17.52 -8.23 -10.90
N PHE A 233 16.59 -9.07 -10.46
CA PHE A 233 15.17 -8.79 -10.50
C PHE A 233 14.55 -8.95 -9.12
N MET A 234 13.76 -7.97 -8.69
CA MET A 234 12.95 -8.10 -7.49
C MET A 234 11.56 -7.51 -7.66
N TYR A 235 10.65 -8.02 -6.86
CA TYR A 235 9.26 -7.58 -6.86
C TYR A 235 8.66 -7.69 -5.47
N ASP A 236 7.54 -6.99 -5.25
CA ASP A 236 6.83 -7.04 -3.99
C ASP A 236 6.09 -8.38 -3.80
N GLY A 237 6.49 -9.15 -2.80
CA GLY A 237 5.99 -10.51 -2.57
C GLY A 237 4.53 -10.57 -2.14
N MET A 238 4.02 -9.55 -1.45
CA MET A 238 2.61 -9.53 -1.03
C MET A 238 1.70 -9.08 -2.18
N CYS A 239 2.20 -8.32 -3.15
CA CYS A 239 1.40 -7.86 -4.29
C CYS A 239 1.24 -8.98 -5.30
N CYS A 240 2.33 -9.73 -5.52
CA CYS A 240 2.39 -10.75 -6.54
C CYS A 240 1.98 -12.13 -6.05
N ILE A 241 1.49 -12.29 -4.80
CA ILE A 241 1.13 -13.59 -4.21
C ILE A 241 0.12 -14.38 -5.06
N ALA A 242 -0.84 -13.69 -5.69
CA ALA A 242 -1.86 -14.30 -6.53
C ALA A 242 -1.54 -14.19 -8.03
N LEU A 243 -0.43 -13.54 -8.39
CA LEU A 243 -0.04 -13.24 -9.77
C LEU A 243 1.13 -14.10 -10.25
N LEU A 244 1.96 -14.58 -9.31
CA LEU A 244 3.13 -15.40 -9.58
C LEU A 244 3.13 -16.66 -8.69
N PRO A 245 3.74 -17.77 -9.14
CA PRO A 245 3.98 -18.93 -8.29
C PRO A 245 4.81 -18.57 -7.04
N TYR A 246 4.59 -19.26 -5.92
CA TYR A 246 5.31 -18.97 -4.67
C TYR A 246 6.84 -19.14 -4.80
N HIS A 247 7.29 -20.15 -5.54
CA HIS A 247 8.72 -20.42 -5.82
C HIS A 247 9.21 -19.81 -7.14
N TYR A 248 8.61 -18.69 -7.55
CA TYR A 248 9.00 -18.02 -8.78
C TYR A 248 10.44 -17.46 -8.75
N PRO A 249 10.97 -16.94 -7.62
CA PRO A 249 12.37 -16.52 -7.56
C PRO A 249 13.35 -17.65 -7.89
N GLU A 250 13.10 -18.86 -7.36
CA GLU A 250 13.91 -20.05 -7.64
C GLU A 250 13.86 -20.41 -9.13
N THR A 251 12.68 -20.32 -9.75
CA THR A 251 12.49 -20.54 -11.19
C THR A 251 13.33 -19.58 -12.03
N LEU A 252 13.42 -18.30 -11.65
CA LEU A 252 14.24 -17.31 -12.35
C LEU A 252 15.74 -17.50 -12.07
N GLN A 253 16.10 -17.92 -10.87
CA GLN A 253 17.48 -18.23 -10.49
C GLN A 253 18.04 -19.43 -11.28
N GLU A 254 17.22 -20.45 -11.56
CA GLU A 254 17.59 -21.57 -12.44
C GLU A 254 17.93 -21.11 -13.87
N LYS A 255 17.37 -19.98 -14.31
CA LYS A 255 17.67 -19.33 -15.60
C LYS A 255 18.88 -18.38 -15.52
N GLY A 256 19.53 -18.29 -14.36
CA GLY A 256 20.68 -17.43 -14.09
C GLY A 256 20.31 -15.97 -13.77
N ILE A 257 19.02 -15.64 -13.65
CA ILE A 257 18.56 -14.32 -13.19
C ILE A 257 18.58 -14.31 -11.67
N LYS A 258 19.36 -13.40 -11.06
CA LYS A 258 19.32 -13.23 -9.60
C LYS A 258 17.96 -12.63 -9.23
N CYS A 259 17.08 -13.43 -8.64
CA CYS A 259 15.73 -13.00 -8.30
C CYS A 259 15.44 -13.07 -6.80
N LYS A 260 14.66 -12.12 -6.25
CA LYS A 260 14.08 -12.22 -4.90
C LYS A 260 12.77 -11.45 -4.73
N MET A 261 12.05 -11.80 -3.67
CA MET A 261 10.86 -11.08 -3.22
C MET A 261 11.24 -10.04 -2.16
N PHE A 262 10.78 -8.80 -2.32
CA PHE A 262 10.67 -7.87 -1.21
C PHE A 262 9.57 -8.35 -0.25
N SER A 263 9.85 -8.37 1.06
CA SER A 263 8.91 -8.80 2.09
C SER A 263 8.19 -10.13 1.80
N PRO A 264 8.90 -11.27 1.67
CA PRO A 264 8.26 -12.56 1.41
C PRO A 264 7.24 -12.89 2.51
N ILE A 265 6.11 -13.47 2.10
CA ILE A 265 5.02 -13.78 3.02
C ILE A 265 5.46 -14.91 3.93
N LYS A 266 5.34 -14.69 5.24
CA LYS A 266 5.51 -15.72 6.26
C LYS A 266 4.14 -16.01 6.88
N PRO A 267 3.81 -17.27 7.24
CA PRO A 267 2.55 -17.64 7.87
C PRO A 267 2.51 -17.22 9.36
N ILE A 268 3.02 -16.02 9.66
CA ILE A 268 3.11 -15.42 10.99
C ILE A 268 2.59 -14.00 10.85
N LEU A 269 1.70 -13.57 11.76
CA LEU A 269 1.19 -12.21 11.78
C LEU A 269 2.38 -11.23 11.91
N SER A 270 2.64 -10.45 10.86
CA SER A 270 3.77 -9.54 10.78
C SER A 270 3.31 -8.17 10.29
N THR A 271 3.83 -7.12 10.91
CA THR A 271 3.56 -5.73 10.53
C THR A 271 4.37 -5.28 9.33
N HIS A 272 5.43 -6.01 8.96
CA HIS A 272 6.27 -5.63 7.81
C HIS A 272 5.50 -5.68 6.48
N GLN A 273 4.45 -6.50 6.39
CA GLN A 273 3.58 -6.56 5.22
C GLN A 273 2.77 -5.26 5.00
N ASN A 274 2.74 -4.36 5.99
CA ASN A 274 2.08 -3.07 5.82
C ASN A 274 2.91 -2.10 4.97
N ASN A 275 4.25 -2.25 4.99
CA ASN A 275 5.17 -1.50 4.15
C ASN A 275 5.43 -2.26 2.86
N ARG A 276 5.30 -1.58 1.73
CA ARG A 276 5.34 -2.20 0.40
C ARG A 276 6.36 -1.53 -0.47
N ASP A 277 7.01 -2.28 -1.34
CA ASP A 277 7.92 -1.71 -2.32
C ASP A 277 7.14 -1.29 -3.56
N HIS A 278 6.62 -0.06 -3.55
CA HIS A 278 5.79 0.47 -4.62
C HIS A 278 6.61 1.15 -5.73
N ARG A 279 7.93 1.12 -5.61
CA ARG A 279 8.87 1.62 -6.61
C ARG A 279 8.85 0.78 -7.89
N LYS A 280 9.17 1.44 -8.99
CA LYS A 280 9.34 0.86 -10.32
C LYS A 280 10.63 1.43 -10.87
N ILE A 281 11.68 0.63 -10.82
CA ILE A 281 13.03 1.04 -11.20
C ILE A 281 13.57 -0.02 -12.17
N CYS A 282 14.04 0.40 -13.34
CA CYS A 282 14.86 -0.43 -14.19
C CYS A 282 16.13 0.34 -14.54
N VAL A 283 17.29 -0.17 -14.15
CA VAL A 283 18.61 0.40 -14.46
C VAL A 283 19.35 -0.54 -15.40
N ILE A 284 19.94 0.02 -16.45
CA ILE A 284 20.72 -0.70 -17.46
C ILE A 284 22.10 -0.06 -17.51
N ASP A 285 23.12 -0.87 -17.21
CA ASP A 285 24.55 -0.53 -17.28
C ASP A 285 24.98 0.75 -16.52
N GLY A 286 24.14 1.24 -15.60
CA GLY A 286 24.39 2.44 -14.82
C GLY A 286 24.27 3.76 -15.60
N HIS A 287 23.82 3.72 -16.86
CA HIS A 287 23.68 4.91 -17.72
C HIS A 287 22.26 5.14 -18.23
N THR A 288 21.37 4.15 -18.16
CA THR A 288 19.95 4.28 -18.52
C THR A 288 19.09 3.83 -17.34
N ALA A 289 18.07 4.61 -16.98
CA ALA A 289 17.05 4.23 -16.00
C ALA A 289 15.63 4.44 -16.54
N PHE A 290 14.68 3.64 -16.06
CA PHE A 290 13.24 3.87 -16.22
C PHE A 290 12.56 3.96 -14.86
N THR A 291 11.60 4.88 -14.75
CA THR A 291 10.67 4.95 -13.62
C THR A 291 9.32 5.54 -14.06
N GLY A 292 8.32 5.55 -13.18
CA GLY A 292 6.95 6.01 -13.44
C GLY A 292 5.91 5.04 -12.89
N GLY A 293 4.64 5.20 -13.24
CA GLY A 293 3.55 4.39 -12.68
C GLY A 293 3.44 2.97 -13.26
N ILE A 294 4.09 2.69 -14.39
CA ILE A 294 3.90 1.48 -15.20
C ILE A 294 4.55 0.23 -14.56
N ASN A 295 3.72 -0.76 -14.19
CA ASN A 295 4.16 -2.09 -13.73
C ASN A 295 4.37 -3.08 -14.91
N LEU A 296 4.69 -4.34 -14.59
CA LEU A 296 4.89 -5.43 -15.56
C LEU A 296 3.66 -6.35 -15.61
N ALA A 297 2.58 -5.88 -16.24
CA ALA A 297 1.36 -6.65 -16.47
C ALA A 297 0.64 -6.16 -17.72
N ASP A 298 -0.14 -7.03 -18.37
CA ASP A 298 -0.78 -6.76 -19.66
C ASP A 298 -1.81 -5.62 -19.64
N GLU A 299 -2.33 -5.25 -18.45
CA GLU A 299 -3.19 -4.07 -18.29
C GLU A 299 -2.44 -2.76 -18.58
N TYR A 300 -1.15 -2.68 -18.27
CA TYR A 300 -0.34 -1.47 -18.45
C TYR A 300 0.05 -1.21 -19.91
N ILE A 301 -0.14 -2.20 -20.78
CA ILE A 301 0.06 -2.07 -22.23
C ILE A 301 -1.26 -2.25 -23.00
N ASN A 302 -2.39 -2.07 -22.30
CA ASN A 302 -3.76 -2.18 -22.82
C ASN A 302 -4.04 -3.48 -23.61
N GLN A 303 -3.31 -4.57 -23.34
CA GLN A 303 -3.61 -5.91 -23.87
C GLN A 303 -4.76 -6.58 -23.10
N LYS A 304 -5.03 -6.10 -21.88
CA LYS A 304 -6.11 -6.55 -21.00
C LYS A 304 -6.95 -5.34 -20.59
N GLU A 305 -8.17 -5.23 -21.12
CA GLU A 305 -9.10 -4.16 -20.77
C GLU A 305 -9.93 -4.55 -19.53
N ARG A 306 -9.65 -3.90 -18.40
CA ARG A 306 -10.37 -4.14 -17.12
C ARG A 306 -11.16 -2.92 -16.62
N PHE A 307 -10.60 -1.72 -16.80
CA PHE A 307 -11.16 -0.46 -16.31
C PHE A 307 -11.17 0.61 -17.40
N GLY A 308 -11.50 0.17 -18.63
CA GLY A 308 -11.31 0.97 -19.85
C GLY A 308 -9.83 1.13 -20.20
N HIS A 309 -9.52 2.21 -20.90
CA HIS A 309 -8.15 2.52 -21.30
C HIS A 309 -7.30 2.88 -20.07
N TRP A 310 -6.19 2.14 -19.89
CA TRP A 310 -5.24 2.33 -18.81
C TRP A 310 -4.20 3.40 -19.21
N LYS A 311 -4.37 4.61 -18.66
CA LYS A 311 -3.49 5.76 -18.92
C LYS A 311 -2.44 5.85 -17.81
N ASP A 312 -1.22 5.45 -18.11
CA ASP A 312 -0.10 5.52 -17.18
C ASP A 312 1.16 6.02 -17.89
N THR A 313 2.08 6.60 -17.13
CA THR A 313 3.18 7.39 -17.66
C THR A 313 4.51 6.96 -17.06
N ALA A 314 5.57 7.11 -17.84
CA ALA A 314 6.93 6.82 -17.39
C ALA A 314 7.94 7.80 -17.98
N VAL A 315 9.14 7.78 -17.40
CA VAL A 315 10.31 8.47 -17.94
C VAL A 315 11.45 7.48 -18.12
N MET A 316 12.19 7.64 -19.21
CA MET A 316 13.52 7.07 -19.40
C MET A 316 14.55 8.17 -19.22
N ILE A 317 15.57 7.90 -18.43
CA ILE A 317 16.58 8.85 -18.01
C ILE A 317 17.93 8.30 -18.50
N LYS A 318 18.71 9.14 -19.17
CA LYS A 318 20.09 8.80 -19.57
C LYS A 318 21.04 9.92 -19.18
N GLY A 319 22.07 9.57 -18.42
CA GLY A 319 23.09 10.50 -17.90
C GLY A 319 23.32 10.37 -16.40
N ASP A 320 23.94 11.37 -15.80
CA ASP A 320 24.48 11.32 -14.43
C ASP A 320 23.41 11.06 -13.35
N ALA A 321 22.15 11.44 -13.59
CA ALA A 321 21.04 11.18 -12.66
C ALA A 321 20.74 9.70 -12.46
N VAL A 322 21.14 8.81 -13.39
CA VAL A 322 20.89 7.37 -13.27
C VAL A 322 21.53 6.77 -12.02
N GLN A 323 22.64 7.36 -11.55
CA GLN A 323 23.32 6.96 -10.33
C GLN A 323 22.38 6.88 -9.13
N ASN A 324 21.45 7.84 -8.98
CA ASN A 324 20.49 7.83 -7.87
C ASN A 324 19.61 6.58 -7.92
N PHE A 325 19.13 6.17 -9.12
CA PHE A 325 18.37 4.92 -9.27
C PHE A 325 19.20 3.67 -9.02
N THR A 326 20.46 3.66 -9.49
CA THR A 326 21.38 2.55 -9.24
C THR A 326 21.57 2.33 -7.75
N ILE A 327 21.84 3.39 -6.99
CA ILE A 327 22.03 3.31 -5.54
C ILE A 327 20.72 2.97 -4.83
N MET A 328 19.58 3.56 -5.21
CA MET A 328 18.27 3.21 -4.63
C MET A 328 17.93 1.73 -4.79
N PHE A 329 18.20 1.15 -5.97
CA PHE A 329 18.02 -0.28 -6.20
C PHE A 329 18.98 -1.11 -5.35
N LEU A 330 20.27 -0.77 -5.35
CA LEU A 330 21.29 -1.54 -4.62
C LEU A 330 21.06 -1.49 -3.10
N GLN A 331 20.60 -0.38 -2.55
CA GLN A 331 20.20 -0.28 -1.15
C GLN A 331 19.06 -1.24 -0.84
N MET A 332 17.98 -1.24 -1.63
CA MET A 332 16.87 -2.15 -1.38
C MET A 332 17.27 -3.61 -1.58
N TRP A 333 18.04 -3.90 -2.63
CA TRP A 333 18.59 -5.21 -2.87
C TRP A 333 19.37 -5.68 -1.64
N ASN A 334 20.27 -4.86 -1.09
CA ASN A 334 21.16 -5.28 -0.01
C ASN A 334 20.52 -5.31 1.40
N VAL A 335 19.21 -5.05 1.54
CA VAL A 335 18.47 -5.18 2.81
C VAL A 335 18.60 -6.57 3.40
N THR A 336 18.53 -7.62 2.58
CA THR A 336 18.64 -9.01 3.04
C THR A 336 20.01 -9.62 2.84
N GLU A 337 20.95 -8.89 2.22
CA GLU A 337 22.28 -9.40 1.92
C GLU A 337 23.24 -9.18 3.11
N HIS A 338 24.06 -10.19 3.38
CA HIS A 338 25.04 -10.16 4.47
C HIS A 338 26.46 -9.82 4.00
N GLN A 339 26.73 -9.96 2.71
CA GLN A 339 28.02 -9.61 2.12
C GLN A 339 28.04 -8.11 1.80
N LYS A 340 29.22 -7.51 1.88
CA LYS A 340 29.43 -6.13 1.46
C LYS A 340 29.33 -6.05 -0.06
N GLU A 341 28.55 -5.10 -0.57
CA GLU A 341 28.46 -4.85 -2.01
C GLU A 341 29.62 -3.96 -2.47
N ASP A 342 30.15 -4.24 -3.64
CA ASP A 342 31.07 -3.36 -4.35
C ASP A 342 30.26 -2.40 -5.23
N TYR A 343 29.85 -1.26 -4.67
CA TYR A 343 29.02 -0.28 -5.37
C TYR A 343 29.74 0.36 -6.57
N GLU A 344 31.06 0.55 -6.50
CA GLU A 344 31.86 1.21 -7.53
C GLU A 344 31.78 0.49 -8.87
N LYS A 345 31.64 -0.84 -8.85
CA LYS A 345 31.42 -1.67 -10.04
C LYS A 345 30.22 -1.23 -10.89
N TYR A 346 29.20 -0.63 -10.28
CA TYR A 346 27.94 -0.26 -10.94
C TYR A 346 27.85 1.24 -11.27
N LEU A 347 28.86 2.02 -10.92
CA LEU A 347 28.90 3.46 -11.21
C LEU A 347 29.43 3.72 -12.62
N THR A 348 28.95 4.79 -13.23
CA THR A 348 29.41 5.29 -14.51
C THR A 348 30.20 6.59 -14.30
N PRO A 349 31.24 6.86 -15.11
CA PRO A 349 31.93 8.14 -15.06
C PRO A 349 30.96 9.29 -15.31
N VAL A 350 31.07 10.34 -14.50
CA VAL A 350 30.32 11.58 -14.69
C VAL A 350 30.72 12.21 -16.02
N GLN A 351 29.76 12.74 -16.77
CA GLN A 351 30.04 13.43 -18.02
C GLN A 351 30.78 14.75 -17.79
N GLU A 352 31.94 14.92 -18.43
CA GLU A 352 32.76 16.14 -18.32
C GLU A 352 32.14 17.33 -19.07
N GLU A 353 31.45 17.08 -20.19
CA GLU A 353 30.81 18.12 -20.98
C GLU A 353 29.50 18.58 -20.33
N LEU A 354 29.37 19.89 -20.09
CA LEU A 354 28.19 20.49 -19.51
C LEU A 354 27.14 20.82 -20.59
N HIS A 355 26.02 20.12 -20.56
CA HIS A 355 24.84 20.35 -21.39
C HIS A 355 23.77 21.14 -20.63
N ARG A 356 23.86 22.48 -20.65
CA ARG A 356 22.95 23.37 -19.90
C ARG A 356 21.49 23.25 -20.35
N GLU A 357 21.26 22.91 -21.62
CA GLU A 357 19.95 22.69 -22.22
C GLU A 357 19.21 21.48 -21.63
N LEU A 358 19.91 20.58 -20.93
CA LEU A 358 19.31 19.43 -20.26
C LEU A 358 18.83 19.74 -18.84
N GLY A 359 18.99 20.98 -18.38
CA GLY A 359 18.46 21.42 -17.08
C GLY A 359 18.98 20.59 -15.91
N TYR A 360 18.07 20.29 -14.97
CA TYR A 360 18.37 19.56 -13.74
C TYR A 360 17.39 18.41 -13.54
N VAL A 361 17.93 17.29 -13.07
CA VAL A 361 17.17 16.07 -12.83
C VAL A 361 17.56 15.53 -11.46
N LEU A 362 16.56 15.28 -10.62
CA LEU A 362 16.71 14.78 -9.26
C LEU A 362 15.81 13.56 -9.06
N PRO A 363 16.31 12.35 -9.31
CA PRO A 363 15.65 11.15 -8.84
C PRO A 363 15.76 11.03 -7.34
N TYR A 364 14.65 10.66 -6.70
CA TYR A 364 14.56 10.54 -5.25
C TYR A 364 13.71 9.32 -4.87
N GLY A 365 13.92 8.83 -3.66
CA GLY A 365 13.12 7.81 -3.01
C GLY A 365 12.38 8.38 -1.81
N ASP A 366 11.27 7.73 -1.46
CA ASP A 366 10.53 7.94 -0.22
C ASP A 366 10.54 6.64 0.58
N SER A 367 10.71 6.72 1.89
CA SER A 367 10.89 5.55 2.75
C SER A 367 10.08 5.69 4.04
N PRO A 368 9.25 4.68 4.40
CA PRO A 368 8.44 4.72 5.60
C PRO A 368 9.25 4.52 6.90
N PHE A 369 10.58 4.41 6.79
CA PHE A 369 11.50 4.12 7.89
C PHE A 369 12.49 5.26 8.18
N ASP A 370 12.43 6.36 7.44
CA ASP A 370 13.09 7.60 7.85
C ASP A 370 12.10 8.49 8.64
N ASN A 371 12.46 9.76 8.85
CA ASN A 371 11.60 10.71 9.57
C ASN A 371 11.14 11.86 8.66
N GLU A 372 11.23 11.70 7.34
CA GLU A 372 11.01 12.75 6.35
C GLU A 372 9.99 12.29 5.31
N ASN A 373 8.92 13.06 5.08
CA ASN A 373 7.93 12.71 4.05
C ASN A 373 8.37 13.24 2.68
N ILE A 374 9.39 12.62 2.09
CA ILE A 374 10.10 13.16 0.93
C ILE A 374 9.17 13.33 -0.26
N GLY A 375 8.30 12.35 -0.52
CA GLY A 375 7.35 12.40 -1.62
C GLY A 375 6.39 13.58 -1.50
N GLU A 376 5.82 13.78 -0.31
CA GLU A 376 4.93 14.90 -0.03
C GLU A 376 5.68 16.24 -0.14
N GLN A 377 6.90 16.36 0.38
CA GLN A 377 7.68 17.60 0.31
C GLN A 377 7.92 18.07 -1.13
N VAL A 378 8.12 17.16 -2.09
CA VAL A 378 8.23 17.53 -3.52
C VAL A 378 6.93 18.12 -4.05
N TYR A 379 5.79 17.50 -3.74
CA TYR A 379 4.48 18.00 -4.17
C TYR A 379 4.16 19.35 -3.55
N LEU A 380 4.40 19.50 -2.25
CA LEU A 380 4.25 20.77 -1.55
C LEU A 380 5.19 21.84 -2.11
N HIS A 381 6.43 21.48 -2.46
CA HIS A 381 7.38 22.40 -3.07
C HIS A 381 6.86 22.95 -4.40
N ILE A 382 6.32 22.09 -5.27
CA ILE A 382 5.74 22.50 -6.55
C ILE A 382 4.54 23.43 -6.32
N LEU A 383 3.60 23.03 -5.44
CA LEU A 383 2.40 23.82 -5.15
C LEU A 383 2.73 25.22 -4.60
N ASN A 384 3.71 25.32 -3.71
CA ASN A 384 4.06 26.57 -3.04
C ASN A 384 4.90 27.53 -3.90
N HIS A 385 5.51 27.05 -4.98
CA HIS A 385 6.40 27.85 -5.83
C HIS A 385 5.90 28.01 -7.26
N ALA A 386 4.72 27.49 -7.57
CA ALA A 386 4.02 27.73 -8.82
C ALA A 386 3.62 29.21 -8.98
N LYS A 387 3.66 29.70 -10.21
CA LYS A 387 3.39 31.10 -10.58
C LYS A 387 2.18 31.25 -11.50
N LYS A 388 1.89 30.24 -12.30
CA LYS A 388 0.82 30.23 -13.30
C LYS A 388 -0.13 29.06 -13.07
N TYR A 389 0.40 27.84 -13.01
CA TYR A 389 -0.43 26.64 -12.95
C TYR A 389 0.27 25.47 -12.25
N VAL A 390 -0.53 24.54 -11.75
CA VAL A 390 -0.14 23.18 -11.34
C VAL A 390 -1.15 22.19 -11.88
N HIS A 391 -0.69 21.31 -12.76
CA HIS A 391 -1.49 20.29 -13.42
C HIS A 391 -1.10 18.90 -12.88
N ILE A 392 -2.09 18.13 -12.46
CA ILE A 392 -1.90 16.92 -11.68
C ILE A 392 -2.67 15.76 -12.33
N MET A 393 -1.99 14.63 -12.54
CA MET A 393 -2.63 13.34 -12.80
C MET A 393 -2.36 12.42 -11.62
N THR A 394 -3.40 11.80 -11.07
CA THR A 394 -3.29 10.83 -9.97
C THR A 394 -4.45 9.83 -9.99
N PRO A 395 -4.23 8.54 -9.69
CA PRO A 395 -5.33 7.58 -9.59
C PRO A 395 -6.17 7.74 -8.31
N TYR A 396 -5.55 8.23 -7.23
CA TYR A 396 -6.15 8.31 -5.91
C TYR A 396 -6.00 9.72 -5.35
N LEU A 397 -7.00 10.16 -4.58
CA LEU A 397 -7.07 11.48 -3.98
C LEU A 397 -7.58 11.35 -2.55
N ILE A 398 -6.77 10.74 -1.69
CA ILE A 398 -7.04 10.51 -0.28
C ILE A 398 -6.05 11.36 0.52
N LEU A 399 -6.38 12.63 0.65
CA LEU A 399 -5.44 13.65 1.09
C LEU A 399 -5.31 13.73 2.62
N ASP A 400 -4.14 14.14 3.08
CA ASP A 400 -3.96 14.69 4.42
C ASP A 400 -4.28 16.18 4.48
N ASN A 401 -4.18 16.76 5.68
CA ASN A 401 -4.58 18.14 5.91
C ASN A 401 -3.61 19.11 5.23
N GLU A 402 -2.33 18.76 5.22
CA GLU A 402 -1.24 19.49 4.61
C GLU A 402 -1.46 19.63 3.10
N MET A 403 -1.74 18.53 2.40
CA MET A 403 -2.02 18.55 0.96
C MET A 403 -3.31 19.30 0.61
N VAL A 404 -4.40 19.11 1.38
CA VAL A 404 -5.64 19.89 1.20
C VAL A 404 -5.37 21.39 1.37
N THR A 405 -4.64 21.76 2.42
CA THR A 405 -4.31 23.17 2.69
C THR A 405 -3.52 23.78 1.54
N ASN A 406 -2.51 23.08 1.02
CA ASN A 406 -1.66 23.61 -0.05
C ASN A 406 -2.37 23.68 -1.41
N LEU A 407 -3.16 22.66 -1.77
CA LEU A 407 -3.97 22.70 -2.99
C LEU A 407 -4.97 23.85 -2.96
N THR A 408 -5.68 24.02 -1.84
CA THR A 408 -6.68 25.08 -1.70
C THR A 408 -6.03 26.47 -1.62
N TYR A 409 -4.87 26.60 -0.95
CA TYR A 409 -4.12 27.85 -0.89
C TYR A 409 -3.59 28.29 -2.25
N ALA A 410 -3.00 27.37 -3.02
CA ALA A 410 -2.51 27.66 -4.38
C ALA A 410 -3.66 28.16 -5.28
N ALA A 411 -4.79 27.44 -5.30
CA ALA A 411 -5.96 27.84 -6.08
C ALA A 411 -6.52 29.21 -5.65
N LYS A 412 -6.66 29.45 -4.34
CA LYS A 412 -7.11 30.74 -3.79
C LYS A 412 -6.13 31.89 -4.04
N SER A 413 -4.85 31.57 -4.25
CA SER A 413 -3.81 32.54 -4.62
C SER A 413 -3.81 32.90 -6.11
N GLY A 414 -4.74 32.35 -6.89
CA GLY A 414 -4.89 32.62 -8.32
C GLY A 414 -4.04 31.73 -9.23
N ILE A 415 -3.41 30.69 -8.69
CA ILE A 415 -2.73 29.65 -9.48
C ILE A 415 -3.77 28.71 -10.06
N GLU A 416 -3.70 28.41 -11.36
CA GLU A 416 -4.57 27.42 -11.97
C GLU A 416 -4.18 26.02 -11.48
N VAL A 417 -5.05 25.38 -10.68
CA VAL A 417 -4.84 24.01 -10.22
C VAL A 417 -5.84 23.09 -10.89
N ILE A 418 -5.36 22.15 -11.71
CA ILE A 418 -6.20 21.15 -12.39
C ILE A 418 -5.77 19.74 -11.99
N ILE A 419 -6.73 18.93 -11.55
CA ILE A 419 -6.52 17.52 -11.19
C ILE A 419 -7.34 16.64 -12.13
N ILE A 420 -6.65 15.73 -12.84
CA ILE A 420 -7.28 14.65 -13.61
C ILE A 420 -7.31 13.38 -12.75
N MET A 421 -8.51 12.85 -12.60
CA MET A 421 -8.84 11.63 -11.86
C MET A 421 -9.40 10.56 -12.80
N PRO A 422 -9.38 9.27 -12.43
CA PRO A 422 -10.10 8.23 -13.16
C PRO A 422 -11.60 8.49 -13.21
N HIS A 423 -12.23 8.16 -14.36
CA HIS A 423 -13.69 8.05 -14.43
C HIS A 423 -14.17 6.66 -14.01
N ILE A 424 -13.48 5.61 -14.48
CA ILE A 424 -13.75 4.22 -14.15
C ILE A 424 -12.76 3.78 -13.06
N PRO A 425 -13.16 3.60 -11.80
CA PRO A 425 -12.23 3.28 -10.72
C PRO A 425 -11.83 1.80 -10.71
N ASP A 426 -10.57 1.52 -10.39
CA ASP A 426 -10.10 0.16 -10.09
C ASP A 426 -10.64 -0.35 -8.74
N LYS A 427 -10.85 0.58 -7.80
CA LYS A 427 -11.33 0.35 -6.43
C LYS A 427 -12.46 1.31 -6.09
N TRP A 428 -13.67 0.76 -5.92
CA TRP A 428 -14.86 1.56 -5.59
C TRP A 428 -14.71 2.35 -4.28
N TYR A 429 -14.05 1.78 -3.27
CA TYR A 429 -13.91 2.40 -1.94
C TYR A 429 -12.93 3.58 -1.95
N ALA A 430 -11.81 3.46 -2.67
CA ALA A 430 -10.85 4.56 -2.84
C ALA A 430 -11.50 5.71 -3.61
N PHE A 431 -12.27 5.38 -4.65
CA PHE A 431 -13.07 6.36 -5.39
C PHE A 431 -14.11 7.06 -4.49
N ALA A 432 -14.81 6.31 -3.63
CA ALA A 432 -15.76 6.87 -2.66
C ALA A 432 -15.11 7.87 -1.71
N VAL A 433 -13.92 7.56 -1.19
CA VAL A 433 -13.17 8.47 -0.32
C VAL A 433 -12.67 9.68 -1.09
N ALA A 434 -12.11 9.50 -2.30
CA ALA A 434 -11.65 10.59 -3.15
C ALA A 434 -12.75 11.63 -3.38
N LYS A 435 -13.96 11.17 -3.67
CA LYS A 435 -15.14 12.02 -3.85
C LYS A 435 -15.50 12.89 -2.64
N THR A 436 -15.05 12.55 -1.44
CA THR A 436 -15.27 13.38 -0.23
C THR A 436 -14.39 14.62 -0.17
N TYR A 437 -13.29 14.68 -0.94
CA TYR A 437 -12.42 15.84 -1.03
C TYR A 437 -12.82 16.80 -2.17
N TYR A 438 -13.61 16.33 -3.14
CA TYR A 438 -13.92 17.10 -4.34
C TYR A 438 -14.65 18.41 -4.04
N GLU A 439 -15.64 18.38 -3.13
CA GLU A 439 -16.43 19.56 -2.81
C GLU A 439 -15.55 20.67 -2.24
N GLU A 440 -14.75 20.36 -1.22
CA GLU A 440 -13.82 21.29 -0.57
C GLU A 440 -12.78 21.87 -1.55
N LEU A 441 -12.24 21.04 -2.44
CA LEU A 441 -11.26 21.48 -3.44
C LEU A 441 -11.89 22.37 -4.52
N ILE A 442 -13.04 21.97 -5.06
CA ILE A 442 -13.76 22.73 -6.10
C ILE A 442 -14.22 24.08 -5.57
N GLU A 443 -14.74 24.13 -4.35
CA GLU A 443 -15.14 25.39 -3.70
C GLU A 443 -13.95 26.34 -3.47
N ALA A 444 -12.73 25.81 -3.30
CA ALA A 444 -11.51 26.60 -3.20
C ALA A 444 -10.95 27.06 -4.56
N GLY A 445 -11.51 26.62 -5.68
CA GLY A 445 -11.08 26.98 -7.04
C GLY A 445 -10.26 25.91 -7.78
N VAL A 446 -10.00 24.75 -7.16
CA VAL A 446 -9.35 23.63 -7.85
C VAL A 446 -10.30 23.04 -8.90
N GLN A 447 -9.82 22.83 -10.12
CA GLN A 447 -10.62 22.21 -11.17
C GLN A 447 -10.37 20.71 -11.21
N ILE A 448 -11.41 19.90 -11.02
CA ILE A 448 -11.30 18.44 -11.09
C ILE A 448 -11.96 17.93 -12.36
N TYR A 449 -11.25 17.07 -13.07
CA TYR A 449 -11.68 16.42 -14.30
C TYR A 449 -11.57 14.90 -14.17
N GLU A 450 -12.48 14.17 -14.80
CA GLU A 450 -12.47 12.71 -14.84
C GLU A 450 -12.19 12.20 -16.26
N TYR A 451 -11.18 11.34 -16.40
CA TYR A 451 -10.77 10.76 -17.67
C TYR A 451 -11.77 9.70 -18.16
N THR A 452 -12.65 10.10 -19.07
CA THR A 452 -13.79 9.27 -19.50
C THR A 452 -13.41 7.97 -20.23
N PRO A 453 -12.27 7.85 -20.95
CA PRO A 453 -11.91 6.58 -21.58
C PRO A 453 -11.56 5.45 -20.60
N GLY A 454 -11.28 5.73 -19.32
CA GLY A 454 -10.95 4.66 -18.37
C GLY A 454 -10.29 5.13 -17.08
N PHE A 455 -9.11 4.57 -16.81
CA PHE A 455 -8.38 4.73 -15.55
C PHE A 455 -7.05 5.44 -15.76
N VAL A 456 -6.88 6.60 -15.10
CA VAL A 456 -5.60 7.31 -15.06
C VAL A 456 -4.80 6.81 -13.87
N HIS A 457 -3.73 6.08 -14.14
CA HIS A 457 -2.77 5.60 -13.15
C HIS A 457 -1.48 6.44 -13.13
N ALA A 458 -1.35 7.47 -13.96
CA ALA A 458 -0.22 8.40 -13.90
C ALA A 458 -0.11 9.09 -12.53
N LYS A 459 1.13 9.37 -12.09
CA LYS A 459 1.44 10.17 -10.89
C LYS A 459 2.37 11.30 -11.30
N VAL A 460 1.77 12.40 -11.70
CA VAL A 460 2.47 13.51 -12.36
C VAL A 460 2.02 14.82 -11.76
N PHE A 461 2.98 15.70 -11.48
CA PHE A 461 2.75 17.12 -11.25
C PHE A 461 3.58 17.89 -12.28
N VAL A 462 3.00 18.87 -12.95
CA VAL A 462 3.72 19.76 -13.88
C VAL A 462 3.27 21.20 -13.64
N SER A 463 4.20 22.14 -13.70
CA SER A 463 3.99 23.54 -13.34
C SER A 463 4.85 24.49 -14.18
N ASP A 464 4.25 25.62 -14.54
CA ASP A 464 4.89 26.82 -15.11
C ASP A 464 5.78 26.60 -16.35
N ASP A 465 5.59 25.50 -17.08
CA ASP A 465 6.44 25.05 -18.20
C ASP A 465 7.92 24.77 -17.81
N ASP A 466 8.28 24.82 -16.53
CA ASP A 466 9.66 24.72 -16.06
C ASP A 466 9.91 23.58 -15.07
N THR A 467 8.89 23.08 -14.39
CA THR A 467 9.03 22.11 -13.29
C THR A 467 8.06 20.95 -13.46
N ALA A 468 8.53 19.73 -13.26
CA ALA A 468 7.66 18.57 -13.18
C ALA A 468 8.20 17.52 -12.20
N THR A 469 7.32 16.62 -11.75
CA THR A 469 7.73 15.33 -11.21
C THR A 469 6.90 14.20 -11.81
N VAL A 470 7.56 13.08 -12.08
CA VAL A 470 6.97 11.83 -12.56
C VAL A 470 7.51 10.70 -11.69
N GLY A 471 6.64 9.83 -11.18
CA GLY A 471 7.07 8.79 -10.26
C GLY A 471 5.99 7.75 -9.96
N THR A 472 6.11 7.15 -8.78
CA THR A 472 5.24 6.07 -8.29
C THR A 472 4.26 6.52 -7.20
N ILE A 473 4.51 7.69 -6.60
CA ILE A 473 3.85 8.19 -5.38
C ILE A 473 2.42 8.66 -5.69
N ASN A 474 1.41 7.97 -5.15
CA ASN A 474 0.02 8.42 -5.21
C ASN A 474 -0.28 9.51 -4.18
N LEU A 475 -1.37 10.27 -4.38
CA LEU A 475 -1.93 11.15 -3.36
C LEU A 475 -2.85 10.38 -2.40
N ASP A 476 -2.27 9.44 -1.65
CA ASP A 476 -2.93 8.71 -0.57
C ASP A 476 -1.99 8.40 0.60
N TYR A 477 -2.56 8.12 1.78
CA TYR A 477 -1.78 7.84 2.98
C TYR A 477 -0.81 6.66 2.86
N ARG A 478 -1.07 5.69 1.97
CA ARG A 478 -0.19 4.53 1.82
C ARG A 478 1.09 4.93 1.10
N SER A 479 0.95 5.61 -0.03
CA SER A 479 2.11 6.13 -0.77
C SER A 479 2.87 7.20 0.00
N LEU A 480 2.18 8.09 0.73
CA LEU A 480 2.84 9.20 1.44
C LEU A 480 3.47 8.82 2.78
N TYR A 481 3.13 7.66 3.38
CA TYR A 481 3.62 7.34 4.74
C TYR A 481 4.04 5.88 4.95
N LEU A 482 3.58 4.95 4.12
CA LEU A 482 3.72 3.51 4.38
C LEU A 482 4.55 2.78 3.33
N HIS A 483 4.60 3.24 2.10
CA HIS A 483 5.28 2.54 1.00
C HIS A 483 6.64 3.14 0.74
N PHE A 484 7.54 2.28 0.24
CA PHE A 484 8.70 2.77 -0.47
C PHE A 484 8.22 3.24 -1.83
N GLU A 485 8.58 4.46 -2.18
CA GLU A 485 8.21 5.09 -3.43
C GLU A 485 9.42 5.76 -4.08
N CYS A 486 9.32 6.14 -5.34
CA CYS A 486 10.33 6.94 -6.00
C CYS A 486 9.71 7.91 -7.00
N GLY A 487 10.47 8.95 -7.33
CA GLY A 487 10.08 9.94 -8.31
C GLY A 487 11.29 10.60 -8.93
N THR A 488 11.03 11.40 -9.96
CA THR A 488 12.05 12.24 -10.59
C THR A 488 11.54 13.66 -10.63
N PHE A 489 12.12 14.52 -9.80
CA PHE A 489 11.93 15.97 -9.90
C PHE A 489 12.78 16.51 -11.05
N ILE A 490 12.17 17.30 -11.91
CA ILE A 490 12.75 17.78 -13.16
C ILE A 490 12.58 19.29 -13.20
N TYR A 491 13.66 20.02 -13.47
CA TYR A 491 13.62 21.47 -13.58
C TYR A 491 14.41 21.97 -14.80
N ASN A 492 13.79 22.88 -15.55
CA ASN A 492 14.34 23.52 -16.74
C ASN A 492 14.89 22.52 -17.79
N ASN A 493 14.23 21.36 -17.90
CA ASN A 493 14.53 20.35 -18.90
C ASN A 493 13.44 20.37 -20.00
N PRO A 494 13.79 20.23 -21.29
CA PRO A 494 12.83 20.25 -22.39
C PRO A 494 11.68 19.24 -22.27
N VAL A 495 11.87 18.16 -21.50
CA VAL A 495 10.83 17.15 -21.28
C VAL A 495 9.59 17.70 -20.58
N VAL A 496 9.70 18.79 -19.80
CA VAL A 496 8.56 19.38 -19.07
C VAL A 496 7.45 19.79 -20.04
N TRP A 497 7.81 20.30 -21.21
CA TRP A 497 6.86 20.63 -22.28
C TRP A 497 6.11 19.41 -22.82
N ASN A 498 6.77 18.25 -22.89
CA ASN A 498 6.13 17.00 -23.33
C ASN A 498 5.15 16.49 -22.28
N ILE A 499 5.49 16.64 -20.99
CA ILE A 499 4.61 16.27 -19.87
C ILE A 499 3.36 17.15 -19.87
N GLU A 500 3.51 18.47 -19.99
CA GLU A 500 2.38 19.40 -20.08
C GLU A 500 1.53 19.13 -21.32
N LYS A 501 2.16 18.87 -22.47
CA LYS A 501 1.44 18.50 -23.70
C LYS A 501 0.58 17.25 -23.49
N ASP A 502 1.11 16.19 -22.88
CA ASP A 502 0.34 14.99 -22.58
C ASP A 502 -0.80 15.27 -21.61
N PHE A 503 -0.58 16.10 -20.59
CA PHE A 503 -1.63 16.53 -19.68
C PHE A 503 -2.79 17.19 -20.45
N GLN A 504 -2.49 18.16 -21.33
CA GLN A 504 -3.49 18.86 -22.12
C GLN A 504 -4.22 17.94 -23.10
N GLU A 505 -3.52 17.02 -23.77
CA GLU A 505 -4.18 16.03 -24.65
C GLU A 505 -5.07 15.05 -23.86
N THR A 506 -4.68 14.71 -22.63
CA THR A 506 -5.49 13.89 -21.72
C THR A 506 -6.72 14.66 -21.26
N LEU A 507 -6.56 15.93 -20.90
CA LEU A 507 -7.64 16.82 -20.44
C LEU A 507 -8.77 16.95 -21.47
N LYS A 508 -8.45 16.99 -22.77
CA LYS A 508 -9.44 17.01 -23.86
C LYS A 508 -10.38 15.78 -23.87
N LYS A 509 -9.97 14.68 -23.27
CA LYS A 509 -10.74 13.43 -23.16
C LYS A 509 -11.47 13.32 -21.81
N CYS A 510 -11.36 14.34 -20.96
CA CYS A 510 -11.95 14.34 -19.64
C CYS A 510 -13.29 15.10 -19.60
N GLN A 511 -14.10 14.77 -18.59
CA GLN A 511 -15.27 15.55 -18.22
C GLN A 511 -14.97 16.39 -16.97
N LYS A 512 -15.40 17.64 -16.95
CA LYS A 512 -15.25 18.50 -15.76
C LYS A 512 -16.28 18.09 -14.71
N VAL A 513 -15.85 17.96 -13.46
CA VAL A 513 -16.74 17.65 -12.34
C VAL A 513 -17.21 18.95 -11.69
N SER A 514 -18.53 19.09 -11.52
CA SER A 514 -19.15 20.19 -10.81
C SER A 514 -19.62 19.78 -9.41
N VAL A 515 -19.87 20.76 -8.54
CA VAL A 515 -20.50 20.53 -7.22
C VAL A 515 -21.89 19.89 -7.37
N MET A 516 -22.62 20.21 -8.45
CA MET A 516 -23.93 19.61 -8.72
C MET A 516 -23.81 18.10 -8.98
N ASP A 517 -22.77 17.67 -9.70
CA ASP A 517 -22.49 16.25 -9.94
C ASP A 517 -22.13 15.49 -8.67
N LEU A 518 -21.68 16.19 -7.61
CA LEU A 518 -21.45 15.58 -6.30
C LEU A 518 -22.77 15.37 -5.55
N ARG A 519 -23.72 16.29 -5.69
CA ARG A 519 -25.00 16.29 -4.96
C ARG A 519 -26.02 15.30 -5.52
N THR A 520 -25.94 14.98 -6.82
CA THR A 520 -26.81 13.99 -7.47
C THR A 520 -26.39 12.54 -7.23
N ARG A 521 -25.30 12.31 -6.49
CA ARG A 521 -24.78 10.96 -6.21
C ARG A 521 -25.69 10.19 -5.26
N GLY A 522 -25.73 8.87 -5.45
CA GLY A 522 -26.49 7.97 -4.59
C GLY A 522 -26.04 8.05 -3.13
N THR A 523 -27.01 8.14 -2.22
CA THR A 523 -26.79 8.31 -0.77
C THR A 523 -25.83 7.28 -0.19
N VAL A 524 -25.85 6.04 -0.70
CA VAL A 524 -24.96 4.96 -0.27
C VAL A 524 -23.49 5.32 -0.50
N MET A 525 -23.13 5.82 -1.68
CA MET A 525 -21.75 6.17 -2.02
C MET A 525 -21.26 7.34 -1.17
N THR A 526 -22.11 8.32 -0.94
CA THR A 526 -21.81 9.51 -0.12
C THR A 526 -21.57 9.12 1.34
N VAL A 527 -22.45 8.29 1.92
CA VAL A 527 -22.30 7.83 3.31
C VAL A 527 -21.09 6.92 3.45
N ALA A 528 -20.92 5.96 2.53
CA ALA A 528 -19.76 5.06 2.53
C ALA A 528 -18.45 5.84 2.45
N GLY A 529 -18.32 6.80 1.54
CA GLY A 529 -17.14 7.65 1.41
C GLY A 529 -16.81 8.40 2.70
N ARG A 530 -17.81 8.99 3.37
CA ARG A 530 -17.63 9.71 4.65
C ARG A 530 -17.18 8.79 5.78
N VAL A 531 -17.77 7.60 5.89
CA VAL A 531 -17.37 6.60 6.90
C VAL A 531 -15.96 6.10 6.63
N LEU A 532 -15.64 5.79 5.37
CA LEU A 532 -14.32 5.32 4.96
C LEU A 532 -13.25 6.41 5.16
N ARG A 533 -13.57 7.70 4.98
CA ARG A 533 -12.63 8.82 5.25
C ARG A 533 -12.11 8.79 6.69
N LEU A 534 -12.92 8.36 7.67
CA LEU A 534 -12.53 8.27 9.09
C LEU A 534 -11.43 7.25 9.36
N ILE A 535 -11.34 6.21 8.51
CA ILE A 535 -10.35 5.14 8.64
C ILE A 535 -9.34 5.16 7.50
N ALA A 536 -9.39 6.15 6.60
CA ALA A 536 -8.54 6.23 5.42
C ALA A 536 -7.03 6.17 5.70
N PRO A 537 -6.50 6.77 6.78
CA PRO A 537 -5.09 6.58 7.15
C PRO A 537 -4.72 5.12 7.47
N LEU A 538 -5.69 4.28 7.84
CA LEU A 538 -5.47 2.87 8.18
C LEU A 538 -5.76 1.91 7.00
N MET A 539 -6.21 2.41 5.85
CA MET A 539 -6.61 1.59 4.70
C MET A 539 -5.47 1.23 3.75
#